data_AF-A0A1S4W5M5-F1
#
_entry.id   AF-A0A1S4W5M5-F1
#
_cell.length_a   1.000
_cell.length_b   1.000
_cell.length_c   1.000
_cell.angle_alpha   90.00
_cell.angle_beta   90.00
_cell.angle_gamma   90.00
#
_symmetry.space_group_name_H-M   'P 1'
#
loop_
_entity.id
_entity.type
_entity.pdbx_description
1 polymer ?
#
loop_
_entity_poly.entity_id
_entity_poly.type
_entity_poly.pdbx_seq_one_letter_code
_entity_poly.pdbx_strand_id
1 'polypeptide(L)'
;MIAVVALVLSVLVITGHHRQVARDRYDARVLDTAVTWVDALVNMKKDNIDASVQTLQDGTAGQLSDHLGEMIAGVVKLARTVDADAAGEIDSVAIDRRGAKIPGEDIGLPSVERIDRVMVVATSVTRDVNASAKVNQWHLRLAVSKVGDQLLVTGLELL
;
A
#
# COMPACT_ATOMS: atom_id res chain seq x y z
N MET A 1 46.37 8.14 17.36
CA MET A 1 45.47 8.54 16.25
C MET A 1 44.61 7.37 15.74
N ILE A 2 45.11 6.13 15.74
CA ILE A 2 44.36 4.94 15.23
C ILE A 2 43.10 4.63 16.05
N ALA A 3 43.15 4.75 17.38
CA ALA A 3 42.01 4.46 18.26
C ALA A 3 40.81 5.39 18.03
N VAL A 4 41.04 6.66 17.72
CA VAL A 4 39.98 7.65 17.46
C VAL A 4 39.29 7.35 16.12
N VAL A 5 40.06 7.00 15.09
CA VAL A 5 39.52 6.63 13.78
C VAL A 5 38.69 5.34 13.85
N ALA A 6 39.16 4.34 14.60
CA ALA A 6 38.42 3.09 14.78
C ALA A 6 37.07 3.30 15.50
N LEU A 7 37.06 4.14 16.55
CA LEU A 7 35.82 4.46 17.29
C LEU A 7 34.79 5.18 16.40
N VAL A 8 35.25 6.14 15.58
CA VAL A 8 34.39 6.88 14.64
C VAL A 8 33.81 5.96 13.57
N LEU A 9 34.60 5.04 13.00
CA LEU A 9 34.12 4.06 12.02
C LEU A 9 33.09 3.09 12.61
N SER A 10 33.32 2.58 13.81
CA SER A 10 32.33 1.71 14.49
C SER A 10 31.01 2.43 14.73
N VAL A 11 31.03 3.70 15.16
CA VAL A 11 29.82 4.50 15.34
C VAL A 11 29.11 4.75 14.01
N LEU A 12 29.83 5.06 12.93
CA LEU A 12 29.25 5.25 11.60
C LEU A 12 28.61 3.97 11.04
N VAL A 13 29.25 2.81 11.22
CA VAL A 13 28.71 1.51 10.79
C VAL A 13 27.45 1.16 11.58
N ILE A 14 27.45 1.35 12.90
CA ILE A 14 26.28 1.08 13.75
C ILE A 14 25.13 2.03 13.39
N THR A 15 25.41 3.32 13.21
CA THR A 15 24.38 4.31 12.83
C THR A 15 23.85 4.05 11.42
N GLY A 16 24.71 3.65 10.50
CA GLY A 16 24.32 3.24 9.14
C GLY A 16 23.44 1.99 9.15
N HIS A 17 23.81 0.98 9.95
CA HIS A 17 23.08 -0.27 10.09
C HIS A 17 21.72 -0.05 10.76
N HIS A 18 21.64 0.74 11.83
CA HIS A 18 20.36 1.10 12.45
C HIS A 18 19.46 1.90 11.51
N ARG A 19 20.00 2.83 10.71
CA ARG A 19 19.23 3.55 9.70
C ARG A 19 18.73 2.63 8.59
N GLN A 20 19.53 1.64 8.17
CA GLN A 20 19.12 0.67 7.17
C GLN A 20 17.98 -0.21 7.67
N VAL A 21 18.12 -0.79 8.87
CA VAL A 21 17.07 -1.59 9.50
C VAL A 21 15.79 -0.78 9.74
N ALA A 22 15.90 0.51 10.11
CA ALA A 22 14.74 1.38 10.27
C ALA A 22 14.03 1.66 8.94
N ARG A 23 14.78 1.85 7.84
CA ARG A 23 14.22 1.99 6.49
C ARG A 23 13.55 0.72 6.03
N ASP A 24 14.17 -0.44 6.19
CA ASP A 24 13.61 -1.72 5.75
C ASP A 24 12.30 -2.03 6.50
N ARG A 25 12.24 -1.73 7.80
CA ARG A 25 10.99 -1.83 8.57
C ARG A 25 9.92 -0.85 8.10
N TYR A 26 10.29 0.36 7.73
CA TYR A 26 9.35 1.34 7.21
C TYR A 26 8.81 0.91 5.85
N ASP A 27 9.68 0.53 4.92
CA ASP A 27 9.31 0.02 3.59
C ASP A 27 8.41 -1.21 3.71
N ALA A 28 8.71 -2.13 4.65
CA ALA A 28 7.86 -3.27 4.95
C ALA A 28 6.45 -2.86 5.40
N ARG A 29 6.32 -1.86 6.29
CA ARG A 29 4.99 -1.38 6.71
C ARG A 29 4.25 -0.66 5.59
N VAL A 30 4.95 0.05 4.69
CA VAL A 30 4.35 0.66 3.51
C VAL A 30 3.76 -0.41 2.58
N LEU A 31 4.54 -1.47 2.31
CA LEU A 31 4.08 -2.59 1.50
C LEU A 31 2.90 -3.32 2.16
N ASP A 32 2.98 -3.58 3.46
CA ASP A 32 1.92 -4.23 4.25
C ASP A 32 0.61 -3.43 4.26
N THR A 33 0.71 -2.10 4.37
CA THR A 33 -0.45 -1.19 4.27
C THR A 33 -1.10 -1.29 2.90
N ALA A 34 -0.30 -1.26 1.82
CA ALA A 34 -0.82 -1.37 0.47
C ALA A 34 -1.43 -2.75 0.18
N VAL A 35 -0.78 -3.83 0.65
CA VAL A 35 -1.26 -5.20 0.53
C VAL A 35 -2.59 -5.38 1.24
N THR A 36 -2.68 -4.98 2.51
CA THR A 36 -3.92 -5.10 3.30
C THR A 36 -5.08 -4.36 2.63
N TRP A 37 -4.81 -3.15 2.12
CA TRP A 37 -5.82 -2.36 1.44
C TRP A 37 -6.28 -3.00 0.13
N VAL A 38 -5.34 -3.46 -0.72
CA VAL A 38 -5.68 -4.12 -1.99
C VAL A 38 -6.36 -5.45 -1.77
N ASP A 39 -5.95 -6.22 -0.76
CA ASP A 39 -6.55 -7.51 -0.42
C ASP A 39 -8.05 -7.35 -0.10
N ALA A 40 -8.39 -6.36 0.74
CA ALA A 40 -9.78 -6.03 1.06
C ALA A 40 -10.60 -5.66 -0.19
N LEU A 41 -9.98 -5.02 -1.19
CA LEU A 41 -10.61 -4.66 -2.45
C LEU A 41 -10.83 -5.88 -3.36
N VAL A 42 -9.81 -6.68 -3.61
CA VAL A 42 -9.85 -7.78 -4.60
C VAL A 42 -10.59 -9.02 -4.11
N ASN A 43 -10.66 -9.21 -2.78
CA ASN A 43 -11.40 -10.28 -2.12
C ASN A 43 -12.81 -9.85 -1.64
N MET A 44 -13.28 -8.68 -2.09
CA MET A 44 -14.63 -8.20 -1.77
C MET A 44 -15.70 -9.06 -2.46
N LYS A 45 -16.64 -9.58 -1.67
CA LYS A 45 -17.76 -10.39 -2.10
C LYS A 45 -18.95 -10.20 -1.17
N LYS A 46 -20.10 -10.77 -1.52
CA LYS A 46 -21.41 -10.51 -0.89
C LYS A 46 -21.41 -10.61 0.65
N ASP A 47 -20.67 -11.56 1.21
CA ASP A 47 -20.67 -11.85 2.65
C ASP A 47 -19.80 -10.89 3.49
N ASN A 48 -18.85 -10.19 2.87
CA ASN A 48 -17.86 -9.36 3.55
C ASN A 48 -17.86 -7.90 3.09
N ILE A 49 -18.80 -7.47 2.23
CA ILE A 49 -18.82 -6.12 1.65
C ILE A 49 -18.65 -5.04 2.71
N ASP A 50 -19.45 -5.09 3.78
CA ASP A 50 -19.42 -4.05 4.81
C ASP A 50 -18.08 -4.01 5.55
N ALA A 51 -17.49 -5.19 5.83
CA ALA A 51 -16.18 -5.30 6.46
C ALA A 51 -15.04 -4.84 5.54
N SER A 52 -15.08 -5.21 4.25
CA SER A 52 -14.12 -4.76 3.25
C SER A 52 -14.21 -3.25 3.03
N VAL A 53 -15.41 -2.68 2.91
CA VAL A 53 -15.60 -1.23 2.77
C VAL A 53 -15.09 -0.50 4.01
N GLN A 54 -15.37 -1.00 5.21
CA GLN A 54 -14.84 -0.42 6.44
C GLN A 54 -13.31 -0.47 6.46
N THR A 55 -12.70 -1.59 6.06
CA THR A 55 -11.23 -1.73 6.00
C THR A 55 -10.61 -0.74 5.01
N LEU A 56 -11.24 -0.55 3.86
CA LEU A 56 -10.81 0.45 2.87
C LEU A 56 -10.96 1.87 3.42
N GLN A 57 -12.03 2.18 4.14
CA GLN A 57 -12.23 3.49 4.78
C GLN A 57 -11.19 3.76 5.86
N ASP A 58 -10.98 2.82 6.78
CA ASP A 58 -10.03 2.95 7.88
C ASP A 58 -8.58 3.01 7.38
N GLY A 59 -8.28 2.34 6.27
CA GLY A 59 -6.97 2.33 5.63
C GLY A 59 -6.70 3.51 4.68
N THR A 60 -7.63 4.47 4.58
CA THR A 60 -7.56 5.60 3.64
C THR A 60 -7.55 6.94 4.37
N ALA A 61 -6.86 7.94 3.81
CA ALA A 61 -6.94 9.32 4.28
C ALA A 61 -6.86 10.35 3.14
N GLY A 62 -7.10 11.62 3.48
CA GLY A 62 -6.99 12.74 2.56
C GLY A 62 -8.00 12.66 1.41
N GLN A 63 -7.59 13.11 0.22
CA GLN A 63 -8.46 13.22 -0.94
C GLN A 63 -9.07 11.88 -1.39
N LEU A 64 -8.34 10.77 -1.23
CA LEU A 64 -8.88 9.45 -1.52
C LEU A 64 -10.05 9.11 -0.58
N SER A 65 -10.00 9.53 0.69
CA SER A 65 -11.09 9.27 1.64
C SER A 65 -12.38 9.96 1.22
N ASP A 66 -12.29 11.18 0.70
CA ASP A 66 -13.44 11.97 0.26
C ASP A 66 -14.15 11.34 -0.95
N HIS A 67 -13.39 10.67 -1.82
CA HIS A 67 -13.87 10.08 -3.07
C HIS A 67 -13.91 8.54 -3.09
N LEU A 68 -13.57 7.90 -1.97
CA LEU A 68 -13.40 6.44 -1.89
C LEU A 68 -14.66 5.71 -2.38
N GLY A 69 -15.83 6.14 -1.91
CA GLY A 69 -17.11 5.54 -2.25
C GLY A 69 -17.39 5.56 -3.76
N GLU A 70 -17.06 6.65 -4.45
CA GLU A 70 -17.23 6.78 -5.91
C GLU A 70 -16.26 5.84 -6.64
N MET A 71 -15.02 5.76 -6.16
CA MET A 71 -13.97 4.94 -6.77
C MET A 71 -14.25 3.43 -6.65
N ILE A 72 -14.79 2.97 -5.52
CA ILE A 72 -15.07 1.55 -5.29
C ILE A 72 -16.51 1.16 -5.67
N ALA A 73 -17.36 2.10 -6.08
CA ALA A 73 -18.78 1.86 -6.36
C ALA A 73 -19.01 0.71 -7.36
N GLY A 74 -18.17 0.62 -8.40
CA GLY A 74 -18.24 -0.45 -9.39
C GLY A 74 -17.98 -1.83 -8.78
N VAL A 75 -16.94 -1.94 -7.95
CA VAL A 75 -16.58 -3.19 -7.26
C VAL A 75 -17.66 -3.57 -6.25
N VAL A 76 -18.13 -2.63 -5.43
CA VAL A 76 -19.22 -2.85 -4.46
C VAL A 76 -20.50 -3.30 -5.17
N LYS A 77 -20.85 -2.66 -6.29
CA LYS A 77 -22.02 -3.04 -7.09
C LYS A 77 -21.90 -4.47 -7.59
N LEU A 78 -20.75 -4.84 -8.16
CA LEU A 78 -20.49 -6.20 -8.63
C LEU A 78 -20.61 -7.22 -7.49
N ALA A 79 -19.94 -6.98 -6.36
CA ALA A 79 -19.99 -7.84 -5.19
C ALA A 79 -21.40 -8.02 -4.60
N ARG A 80 -22.28 -7.00 -4.72
CA ARG A 80 -23.69 -7.10 -4.28
C ARG A 80 -24.57 -7.89 -5.24
N THR A 81 -24.39 -7.65 -6.53
CA THR A 81 -25.28 -8.18 -7.58
C THR A 81 -25.00 -9.63 -7.92
N VAL A 82 -23.75 -10.03 -7.83
CA VAL A 82 -23.35 -11.40 -8.12
C VAL A 82 -23.25 -12.11 -6.78
N ASP A 83 -23.98 -13.22 -6.60
CA ASP A 83 -23.74 -14.17 -5.49
C ASP A 83 -22.45 -14.95 -5.79
N ALA A 84 -21.39 -14.18 -6.11
CA ALA A 84 -20.13 -14.69 -6.56
C ALA A 84 -19.18 -14.82 -5.39
N ASP A 85 -18.57 -15.98 -5.32
CA ASP A 85 -17.32 -16.10 -4.58
C ASP A 85 -16.25 -15.34 -5.35
N ALA A 86 -15.49 -14.51 -4.61
CA ALA A 86 -14.33 -13.81 -5.13
C ALA A 86 -13.11 -14.34 -4.38
N ALA A 87 -12.10 -14.76 -5.16
CA ALA A 87 -10.80 -15.15 -4.64
C ALA A 87 -9.73 -14.37 -5.41
N GLY A 88 -9.09 -13.43 -4.74
CA GLY A 88 -8.00 -12.62 -5.22
C GLY A 88 -6.68 -13.02 -4.59
N GLU A 89 -5.62 -13.01 -5.40
CA GLU A 89 -4.24 -13.20 -4.97
C GLU A 89 -3.41 -12.01 -5.48
N ILE A 90 -2.53 -11.51 -4.61
CA ILE A 90 -1.57 -10.46 -4.97
C ILE A 90 -0.35 -11.15 -5.56
N ASP A 91 -0.14 -10.96 -6.87
CA ASP A 91 0.96 -11.55 -7.62
C ASP A 91 2.29 -10.84 -7.32
N SER A 92 2.25 -9.52 -7.19
CA SER A 92 3.44 -8.73 -6.85
C SER A 92 3.12 -7.40 -6.19
N VAL A 93 4.03 -6.96 -5.32
CA VAL A 93 3.99 -5.67 -4.64
C VAL A 93 5.40 -5.06 -4.66
N ALA A 94 5.53 -3.79 -5.05
CA ALA A 94 6.81 -3.11 -5.08
C ALA A 94 6.68 -1.61 -4.83
N ILE A 95 7.64 -1.03 -4.09
CA ILE A 95 7.73 0.42 -3.95
C ILE A 95 8.31 1.01 -5.24
N ASP A 96 7.58 1.89 -5.89
CA ASP A 96 8.08 2.67 -7.02
C ASP A 96 8.98 3.80 -6.51
N ARG A 97 10.28 3.55 -6.55
CA ARG A 97 11.31 4.52 -6.15
C ARG A 97 11.61 5.54 -7.24
N ARG A 98 10.93 5.51 -8.40
CA ARG A 98 11.04 6.57 -9.43
C ARG A 98 10.38 7.86 -8.90
N GLY A 99 11.09 8.56 -8.03
CA GLY A 99 10.65 9.78 -7.34
C GLY A 99 11.00 9.84 -5.86
N ALA A 100 11.48 8.75 -5.24
CA ALA A 100 11.94 8.78 -3.86
C ALA A 100 13.33 9.43 -3.82
N LYS A 101 13.42 10.70 -3.39
CA LYS A 101 14.71 11.31 -3.08
C LYS A 101 15.45 10.45 -2.04
N ILE A 102 16.71 10.15 -2.32
CA ILE A 102 17.59 9.33 -1.48
C ILE A 102 17.72 10.01 -0.11
N PRO A 103 17.52 9.32 1.03
CA PRO A 103 17.72 9.89 2.36
C PRO A 103 19.19 10.24 2.56
N GLY A 104 19.53 11.51 2.36
CA GLY A 104 20.89 12.05 2.36
C GLY A 104 21.01 13.44 1.73
N GLU A 105 20.03 13.85 0.91
CA GLU A 105 19.99 15.16 0.25
C GLU A 105 18.90 16.09 0.81
N ASP A 106 18.70 16.06 2.13
CA ASP A 106 17.79 17.00 2.79
C ASP A 106 18.57 17.82 3.82
N ILE A 107 19.20 18.88 3.31
CA ILE A 107 19.75 19.97 4.10
C ILE A 107 18.56 20.78 4.59
N GLY A 108 17.94 20.35 5.69
CA GLY A 108 17.08 21.18 6.53
C GLY A 108 15.85 21.82 5.87
N LEU A 109 15.16 21.13 4.96
CA LEU A 109 13.83 21.56 4.54
C LEU A 109 12.76 20.92 5.45
N PRO A 110 11.67 21.64 5.76
CA PRO A 110 10.58 21.10 6.58
C PRO A 110 10.00 19.86 5.91
N SER A 111 9.67 18.85 6.72
CA SER A 111 9.09 17.56 6.32
C SER A 111 7.83 17.76 5.47
N VAL A 112 7.99 17.92 4.17
CA VAL A 112 6.90 17.68 3.21
C VAL A 112 6.53 16.22 3.40
N GLU A 113 5.27 15.94 3.76
CA GLU A 113 4.73 14.59 3.95
C GLU A 113 5.31 13.65 2.88
N ARG A 114 6.11 12.66 3.33
CA ARG A 114 6.68 11.67 2.43
C ARG A 114 5.54 10.83 1.86
N ILE A 115 5.40 10.85 0.54
CA ILE A 115 4.46 10.03 -0.22
C ILE A 115 5.25 8.89 -0.86
N ASP A 116 5.01 7.66 -0.40
CA ASP A 116 5.60 6.46 -0.96
C ASP A 116 4.63 5.85 -1.98
N ARG A 117 5.08 5.68 -3.23
CA ARG A 117 4.28 5.07 -4.29
C ARG A 117 4.48 3.56 -4.28
N VAL A 118 3.41 2.79 -4.29
CA VAL A 118 3.42 1.33 -4.33
C VAL A 118 2.69 0.84 -5.57
N MET A 119 3.36 0.00 -6.33
CA MET A 119 2.79 -0.75 -7.45
C MET A 119 2.29 -2.09 -6.92
N VAL A 120 1.05 -2.44 -7.24
CA VAL A 120 0.46 -3.73 -6.89
C VAL A 120 -0.13 -4.36 -8.14
N VAL A 121 0.26 -5.60 -8.41
CA VAL A 121 -0.37 -6.45 -9.42
C VAL A 121 -1.07 -7.57 -8.68
N ALA A 122 -2.35 -7.74 -8.96
CA ALA A 122 -3.15 -8.81 -8.38
C ALA A 122 -4.03 -9.45 -9.46
N THR A 123 -4.40 -10.70 -9.22
CA THR A 123 -5.34 -11.44 -10.05
C THR A 123 -6.50 -11.87 -9.16
N SER A 124 -7.73 -11.62 -9.59
CA SER A 124 -8.90 -12.15 -8.91
C SER A 124 -9.78 -12.98 -9.82
N VAL A 125 -10.38 -14.03 -9.26
CA VAL A 125 -11.36 -14.86 -9.93
C VAL A 125 -12.70 -14.60 -9.27
N THR A 126 -13.66 -14.16 -10.07
CA THR A 126 -15.06 -14.03 -9.66
C THR A 126 -15.87 -15.15 -10.30
N ARG A 127 -16.58 -15.93 -9.49
CA ARG A 127 -17.43 -17.02 -9.98
C ARG A 127 -18.87 -16.81 -9.54
N ASP A 128 -19.75 -16.53 -10.48
CA ASP A 128 -21.19 -16.59 -10.27
C ASP A 128 -21.64 -18.06 -10.25
N VAL A 129 -22.56 -18.42 -9.36
CA VAL A 129 -23.16 -19.77 -9.26
C VAL A 129 -23.77 -20.28 -10.57
N ASN A 130 -24.15 -19.38 -11.48
CA ASN A 130 -24.77 -19.73 -12.76
C ASN A 130 -23.92 -19.36 -14.00
N ALA A 131 -22.68 -18.91 -13.83
CA ALA A 131 -21.82 -18.51 -14.96
C ALA A 131 -20.38 -19.02 -14.85
N SER A 132 -19.68 -19.00 -15.98
CA SER A 132 -18.25 -19.32 -16.01
C SER A 132 -17.45 -18.34 -15.15
N ALA A 133 -16.43 -18.84 -14.48
CA ALA A 133 -15.50 -18.02 -13.72
C ALA A 133 -14.84 -16.97 -14.63
N LYS A 134 -14.79 -15.72 -14.13
CA LYS A 134 -14.13 -14.60 -14.81
C LYS A 134 -12.86 -14.26 -14.06
N VAL A 135 -11.76 -14.16 -14.79
CA VAL A 135 -10.46 -13.71 -14.28
C VAL A 135 -10.35 -12.21 -14.52
N ASN A 136 -10.04 -11.46 -13.46
CA ASN A 136 -9.82 -10.02 -13.48
C ASN A 136 -8.37 -9.75 -13.09
N GLN A 137 -7.70 -8.91 -13.87
CA GLN A 137 -6.34 -8.46 -13.57
C GLN A 137 -6.39 -7.04 -13.05
N TRP A 138 -5.62 -6.78 -11.99
CA TRP A 138 -5.60 -5.52 -11.27
C TRP A 138 -4.19 -4.96 -11.32
N HIS A 139 -4.02 -3.81 -11.96
CA HIS A 139 -2.77 -3.06 -11.95
C HIS A 139 -3.01 -1.75 -11.22
N LEU A 140 -2.54 -1.65 -9.98
CA LEU A 140 -2.85 -0.54 -9.10
C LEU A 140 -1.58 0.21 -8.71
N ARG A 141 -1.67 1.53 -8.69
CA ARG A 141 -0.68 2.41 -8.10
C ARG A 141 -1.29 3.11 -6.89
N LEU A 142 -0.77 2.82 -5.72
CA LEU A 142 -1.19 3.41 -4.45
C LEU A 142 -0.18 4.47 -4.02
N ALA A 143 -0.67 5.57 -3.47
CA ALA A 143 0.13 6.51 -2.71
C ALA A 143 -0.10 6.23 -1.23
N VAL A 144 0.97 5.88 -0.50
CA VAL A 144 0.94 5.63 0.94
C VAL A 144 1.66 6.78 1.62
N SER A 145 0.98 7.43 2.56
CA SER A 145 1.54 8.55 3.32
C SER A 145 1.45 8.29 4.81
N LYS A 146 2.40 8.84 5.58
CA LYS A 146 2.31 8.84 7.03
C LYS A 146 1.39 9.98 7.48
N VAL A 147 0.21 9.65 8.01
CA VAL A 147 -0.75 10.61 8.58
C VAL A 147 -0.78 10.38 10.10
N GLY A 148 -0.30 11.35 10.87
CA GLY A 148 -0.09 11.17 12.31
C GLY A 148 0.97 10.09 12.58
N ASP A 149 0.59 8.99 13.24
CA ASP A 149 1.48 7.83 13.45
C ASP A 149 1.12 6.59 12.61
N GLN A 150 0.12 6.71 11.73
CA GLN A 150 -0.34 5.62 10.86
C GLN A 150 0.14 5.83 9.43
N LEU A 151 0.32 4.72 8.70
CA LEU A 151 0.48 4.72 7.25
C LEU A 151 -0.89 4.46 6.64
N LEU A 152 -1.32 5.36 5.75
CA LEU A 152 -2.64 5.29 5.12
C LEU A 152 -2.51 5.49 3.61
N VAL A 153 -3.43 4.91 2.86
CA VAL A 153 -3.53 5.11 1.42
C VAL A 153 -4.19 6.47 1.17
N THR A 154 -3.49 7.36 0.48
CA THR A 154 -3.94 8.74 0.22
C THR A 154 -4.25 8.99 -1.25
N GLY A 155 -3.90 8.05 -2.11
CA GLY A 155 -4.17 8.10 -3.54
C GLY A 155 -4.20 6.71 -4.14
N LEU A 156 -5.04 6.54 -5.15
CA LEU A 156 -5.18 5.30 -5.89
C LEU A 156 -5.35 5.63 -7.37
N GLU A 157 -4.65 4.89 -8.21
CA GLU A 157 -4.74 4.96 -9.66
C GLU A 157 -4.73 3.55 -10.25
N LEU A 158 -5.57 3.34 -11.26
CA LEU A 158 -5.63 2.12 -12.06
C LEU A 158 -4.79 2.32 -13.31
N LEU A 159 -3.92 1.35 -13.63
CA LEU A 159 -2.96 1.41 -14.75
C LEU A 159 -3.40 0.60 -15.97
#